data_AF-A0A563W0L8-F1
#
_entry.id   AF-A0A563W0L8-F1
#
_cell.length_a   1.000
_cell.length_b   1.000
_cell.length_c   1.000
_cell.angle_alpha   90.00
_cell.angle_beta   90.00
_cell.angle_gamma   90.00
#
_symmetry.space_group_name_H-M   'P 1'
#
loop_
_entity.id
_entity.type
_entity.pdbx_description
1 polymer ?
#
loop_
_entity_poly.entity_id
_entity_poly.type
_entity_poly.pdbx_seq_one_letter_code
_entity_poly.pdbx_strand_id
1 'polypeptide(L)'
;MTHSVSCSDNWELADWKGFQKVLFRLQRRIFKAVRDGDKAKAKRLQRLVLSSHSARMLAIRQVTQLNIGKKTAGIDGKKSLTFKERFQLEEILKQNTKTWKHQGLREIPIPKKDGTKRILKVPTIADRAWQCLVKYALEPAHGENRRFVSPDATSKKL
;
A
#
# COMPACT_ATOMS: atom_id res chain seq x y z
N MET A 1 -15.42 6.09 33.23
CA MET A 1 -14.02 6.38 32.86
C MET A 1 -13.93 6.33 31.35
N THR A 2 -13.82 7.47 30.68
CA THR A 2 -13.62 7.53 29.23
C THR A 2 -12.19 7.11 28.94
N HIS A 3 -12.00 5.90 28.41
CA HIS A 3 -10.70 5.53 27.87
C HIS A 3 -10.36 6.54 26.77
N SER A 4 -9.35 7.37 27.02
CA SER A 4 -8.71 8.18 26.00
C SER A 4 -8.15 7.22 24.95
N VAL A 5 -8.89 7.04 23.85
CA VAL A 5 -8.52 6.10 22.80
C VAL A 5 -7.22 6.57 22.19
N SER A 6 -6.15 5.80 22.37
CA SER A 6 -4.84 6.17 21.84
C SER A 6 -4.74 5.85 20.34
N CYS A 7 -3.80 6.49 19.64
CA CYS A 7 -3.52 6.13 18.24
C CYS A 7 -3.06 4.66 18.09
N SER A 8 -2.51 4.06 19.16
CA SER A 8 -2.14 2.64 19.18
C SER A 8 -3.39 1.77 19.09
N ASP A 9 -4.37 2.04 19.95
CA ASP A 9 -5.62 1.28 20.03
C ASP A 9 -6.39 1.37 18.71
N ASN A 10 -6.47 2.57 18.13
CA ASN A 10 -7.12 2.78 16.83
C ASN A 10 -6.47 1.99 15.69
N TRP A 11 -5.16 1.75 15.75
CA TRP A 11 -4.47 0.96 14.74
C TRP A 11 -4.64 -0.54 14.97
N GLU A 12 -4.48 -1.00 16.21
CA GLU A 12 -4.57 -2.42 16.56
C GLU A 12 -6.00 -2.96 16.41
N LEU A 13 -7.00 -2.15 16.79
CA LEU A 13 -8.41 -2.48 16.71
C LEU A 13 -9.06 -2.14 15.35
N ALA A 14 -8.28 -1.66 14.38
CA ALA A 14 -8.80 -1.37 13.05
C ALA A 14 -9.43 -2.61 12.40
N ASP A 15 -10.59 -2.45 11.74
CA ASP A 15 -11.27 -3.54 11.04
C ASP A 15 -10.58 -3.86 9.70
N TRP A 16 -9.44 -4.54 9.81
CA TRP A 16 -8.63 -4.94 8.66
C TRP A 16 -9.40 -5.83 7.69
N LYS A 17 -10.27 -6.71 8.20
CA LYS A 17 -11.10 -7.60 7.38
C LYS A 17 -12.15 -6.79 6.61
N GLY A 18 -12.77 -5.80 7.25
CA GLY A 18 -13.67 -4.84 6.59
C GLY A 18 -12.98 -4.08 5.47
N PHE A 19 -11.78 -3.54 5.74
CA PHE A 19 -11.00 -2.83 4.73
C PHE A 19 -10.68 -3.70 3.52
N GLN A 20 -10.28 -4.96 3.75
CA GLN A 20 -10.02 -5.93 2.68
C GLN A 20 -11.27 -6.21 1.84
N LYS A 21 -12.43 -6.41 2.48
CA LYS A 21 -13.71 -6.62 1.77
C LYS A 21 -14.08 -5.42 0.89
N VAL A 22 -13.90 -4.19 1.39
CA VAL A 22 -14.15 -2.97 0.61
C VAL A 22 -13.25 -2.90 -0.62
N LEU A 23 -11.94 -3.09 -0.43
CA LEU A 23 -10.97 -3.06 -1.53
C LEU A 23 -11.29 -4.15 -2.57
N PHE A 24 -11.51 -5.39 -2.14
CA PHE A 24 -11.81 -6.50 -3.02
C PHE A 24 -13.06 -6.27 -3.89
N ARG A 25 -14.12 -5.67 -3.31
CA ARG A 25 -15.33 -5.30 -4.06
C ARG A 25 -15.03 -4.27 -5.15
N LEU A 26 -14.21 -3.25 -4.86
CA LEU A 26 -13.79 -2.26 -5.86
C LEU A 26 -12.99 -2.93 -6.98
N GLN A 27 -12.03 -3.79 -6.63
CA GLN A 27 -11.19 -4.51 -7.58
C GLN A 27 -12.01 -5.41 -8.50
N ARG A 28 -12.99 -6.16 -7.97
CA ARG A 28 -13.92 -6.95 -8.80
C ARG A 28 -14.73 -6.09 -9.77
N ARG A 29 -15.16 -4.89 -9.35
CA ARG A 29 -15.88 -3.95 -10.22
C ARG A 29 -14.98 -3.41 -11.33
N ILE A 30 -13.70 -3.14 -11.04
CA ILE A 30 -12.70 -2.74 -12.05
C ILE A 30 -12.54 -3.84 -13.08
N PHE A 31 -12.29 -5.07 -12.63
CA PHE A 31 -12.14 -6.23 -13.51
C PHE A 31 -13.36 -6.41 -14.42
N LYS A 32 -14.57 -6.37 -13.85
CA LYS A 32 -15.82 -6.45 -14.63
C LYS A 32 -15.92 -5.32 -15.67
N ALA A 33 -15.65 -4.07 -15.28
CA ALA A 33 -15.71 -2.94 -16.19
C ALA A 33 -14.72 -3.07 -17.37
N VAL A 34 -13.50 -3.56 -17.11
CA VAL A 34 -12.51 -3.80 -18.17
C VAL A 34 -12.95 -4.92 -19.11
N ARG A 35 -13.42 -6.04 -18.55
CA ARG A 35 -13.94 -7.18 -19.33
C ARG A 35 -15.12 -6.78 -20.22
N ASP A 36 -16.01 -5.94 -19.70
CA ASP A 36 -17.19 -5.45 -20.42
C ASP A 36 -16.83 -4.28 -21.40
N GLY A 37 -15.55 -3.90 -21.53
CA GLY A 37 -15.08 -2.84 -22.44
C GLY A 37 -15.27 -1.40 -21.95
N ASP A 38 -15.88 -1.19 -20.78
CA ASP A 38 -16.17 0.13 -20.20
C ASP A 38 -14.92 0.75 -19.53
N LYS A 39 -14.02 1.27 -20.38
CA LYS A 39 -12.78 1.92 -19.96
C LYS A 39 -13.03 3.16 -19.08
N ALA A 40 -14.13 3.88 -19.30
CA ALA A 40 -14.46 5.07 -18.53
C ALA A 40 -14.82 4.72 -17.09
N LYS A 41 -15.64 3.69 -16.88
CA LYS A 41 -15.98 3.16 -15.56
C LYS A 41 -14.79 2.55 -14.86
N ALA A 42 -13.94 1.80 -15.57
CA ALA A 42 -12.69 1.29 -15.00
C ALA A 42 -11.83 2.42 -14.42
N LYS A 43 -11.60 3.50 -15.19
CA LYS A 43 -10.86 4.69 -14.71
C LYS A 43 -11.52 5.36 -13.50
N ARG A 44 -12.86 5.49 -13.47
CA ARG A 44 -13.58 6.04 -12.30
C ARG A 44 -13.38 5.18 -11.05
N LEU A 45 -13.45 3.85 -11.20
CA LEU A 45 -13.25 2.92 -10.09
C LEU A 45 -11.80 2.89 -9.61
N GLN A 46 -10.82 3.01 -10.51
CA GLN A 46 -9.41 3.15 -10.16
C GLN A 46 -9.17 4.39 -9.30
N ARG A 47 -9.73 5.54 -9.69
CA ARG A 47 -9.68 6.77 -8.89
C ARG A 47 -10.33 6.59 -7.52
N LEU A 48 -11.44 5.85 -7.45
CA LEU A 48 -12.11 5.53 -6.19
C LEU A 48 -11.25 4.65 -5.27
N VAL A 49 -10.47 3.72 -5.81
CA VAL A 49 -9.49 2.96 -5.03
C VAL A 49 -8.43 3.88 -4.44
N LEU A 50 -7.85 4.79 -5.24
CA LEU A 50 -6.84 5.72 -4.76
C LEU A 50 -7.37 6.66 -3.66
N SER A 51 -8.63 7.07 -3.73
CA SER A 51 -9.26 7.93 -2.73
C SER A 51 -9.89 7.18 -1.55
N SER A 52 -9.86 5.84 -1.51
CA SER A 52 -10.49 5.04 -0.46
C SER A 52 -9.64 5.00 0.82
N HIS A 53 -10.26 5.31 1.97
CA HIS A 53 -9.62 5.15 3.29
C HIS A 53 -9.15 3.72 3.53
N SER A 54 -10.00 2.73 3.25
CA SER A 54 -9.66 1.30 3.39
C SER A 54 -8.43 0.92 2.56
N ALA A 55 -8.33 1.40 1.31
CA ALA A 55 -7.20 1.10 0.45
C ALA A 55 -5.90 1.76 0.96
N ARG A 56 -5.96 3.02 1.42
CA ARG A 56 -4.80 3.70 2.02
C ARG A 56 -4.31 3.01 3.29
N MET A 57 -5.22 2.67 4.20
CA MET A 57 -4.88 1.96 5.44
C MET A 57 -4.21 0.60 5.16
N LEU A 58 -4.73 -0.16 4.20
CA LEU A 58 -4.12 -1.42 3.78
C LEU A 58 -2.74 -1.20 3.15
N ALA A 59 -2.59 -0.20 2.29
CA ALA A 59 -1.30 0.12 1.67
C ALA A 59 -0.24 0.49 2.72
N ILE A 60 -0.60 1.32 3.70
CA ILE A 60 0.29 1.71 4.80
C ILE A 60 0.65 0.48 5.64
N ARG A 61 -0.32 -0.35 6.02
CA ARG A 61 -0.07 -1.59 6.77
C ARG A 61 0.85 -2.54 6.00
N GLN A 62 0.62 -2.70 4.69
CA GLN A 62 1.43 -3.55 3.84
C GLN A 62 2.90 -3.13 3.87
N VAL A 63 3.18 -1.85 3.68
CA VAL A 63 4.57 -1.36 3.59
C VAL A 63 5.25 -1.21 4.94
N THR A 64 4.52 -0.89 6.01
CA THR A 64 5.08 -0.66 7.34
C THR A 64 5.17 -1.93 8.18
N GLN A 65 4.29 -2.92 7.97
CA GLN A 65 4.21 -4.10 8.84
C GLN A 65 4.44 -5.43 8.11
N LEU A 66 3.99 -5.59 6.87
CA LEU A 66 3.95 -6.91 6.21
C LEU A 66 5.13 -7.15 5.25
N ASN A 67 5.63 -6.12 4.57
CA ASN A 67 6.72 -6.26 3.60
C ASN A 67 8.04 -6.69 4.28
N ILE A 68 8.77 -7.60 3.63
CA ILE A 68 10.08 -8.08 4.10
C ILE A 68 11.08 -6.92 4.25
N GLY A 69 11.12 -6.01 3.28
CA GLY A 69 12.00 -4.84 3.26
C GLY A 69 11.52 -3.63 4.09
N LYS A 70 10.52 -3.80 4.97
CA LYS A 70 9.89 -2.68 5.72
C LYS A 70 10.87 -1.81 6.52
N LYS A 71 11.97 -2.40 7.02
CA LYS A 71 13.01 -1.70 7.80
C LYS A 71 14.07 -0.96 6.97
N THR A 72 14.02 -1.07 5.64
CA THR A 72 14.97 -0.37 4.75
C THR A 72 14.49 1.06 4.56
N ALA A 73 15.34 2.03 4.93
CA ALA A 73 15.04 3.45 4.79
C ALA A 73 15.24 3.93 3.34
N GLY A 74 14.44 4.91 2.93
CA GLY A 74 14.66 5.68 1.71
C GLY A 74 15.69 6.78 1.92
N ILE A 75 15.65 7.79 1.05
CA ILE A 75 16.54 8.97 1.12
C ILE A 75 16.27 9.83 2.36
N ASP A 76 15.05 9.76 2.90
CA ASP A 76 14.59 10.42 4.12
C ASP A 76 15.11 9.79 5.43
N GLY A 77 15.84 8.67 5.35
CA GLY A 77 16.40 7.98 6.50
C GLY A 77 15.38 7.27 7.41
N LYS A 78 14.06 7.36 7.12
CA LYS A 78 13.01 6.76 7.96
C LYS A 78 12.89 5.25 7.74
N LYS A 79 13.18 4.47 8.78
CA LYS A 79 13.12 2.99 8.77
C LYS A 79 11.77 2.41 9.22
N SER A 80 11.00 3.17 10.01
CA SER A 80 9.71 2.74 10.56
C SER A 80 8.85 3.94 10.90
N LEU A 81 7.53 3.74 11.00
CA LEU A 81 6.57 4.75 11.43
C LEU A 81 5.90 4.33 12.74
N THR A 82 5.77 5.28 13.66
CA THR A 82 4.87 5.17 14.82
C THR A 82 3.41 5.10 14.38
N PHE A 83 2.51 4.71 15.27
CA PHE A 83 1.07 4.68 14.96
C PHE A 83 0.55 6.06 14.53
N LYS A 84 0.95 7.13 15.23
CA LYS A 84 0.59 8.51 14.89
C LYS A 84 1.08 8.88 13.47
N GLU A 85 2.33 8.56 13.14
CA GLU A 85 2.88 8.83 11.81
C GLU A 85 2.18 8.04 10.69
N ARG A 86 1.63 6.85 10.98
CA ARG A 86 0.83 6.10 10.00
C ARG A 86 -0.47 6.80 9.67
N PHE A 87 -1.17 7.33 10.67
CA PHE A 87 -2.37 8.14 10.43
C PHE A 87 -2.05 9.47 9.73
N GLN A 88 -0.93 10.11 10.07
CA GLN A 88 -0.46 11.28 9.33
C GLN A 88 -0.17 10.96 7.86
N LEU A 89 0.46 9.82 7.59
CA LEU A 89 0.70 9.37 6.21
C LEU A 89 -0.61 9.11 5.46
N GLU A 90 -1.64 8.58 6.13
CA GLU A 90 -2.96 8.38 5.53
C GLU A 90 -3.57 9.71 5.04
N GLU A 91 -3.51 10.76 5.88
CA GLU A 91 -4.01 12.09 5.53
C GLU A 91 -3.19 12.73 4.40
N ILE A 92 -1.86 12.54 4.41
CA ILE A 92 -0.99 13.00 3.31
C ILE A 92 -1.38 12.31 1.99
N LEU A 93 -1.57 11.00 1.99
CA LEU A 93 -2.00 10.24 0.79
C LEU A 93 -3.38 10.68 0.29
N LYS A 94 -4.31 10.95 1.22
CA LYS A 94 -5.66 11.44 0.92
C LYS A 94 -5.62 12.81 0.26
N GLN A 95 -4.86 13.76 0.80
CA GLN A 95 -4.74 15.12 0.27
C GLN A 95 -4.05 15.14 -1.10
N ASN A 96 -3.10 14.22 -1.34
CA ASN A 96 -2.26 14.21 -2.53
C ASN A 96 -2.69 13.17 -3.59
N THR A 97 -3.92 12.65 -3.53
CA THR A 97 -4.38 11.58 -4.43
C THR A 97 -4.28 11.93 -5.93
N LYS A 98 -4.33 13.21 -6.31
CA LYS A 98 -4.21 13.66 -7.71
C LYS A 98 -2.85 14.25 -8.06
N THR A 99 -2.04 14.58 -7.05
CA THR A 99 -0.87 15.45 -7.16
C THR A 99 0.37 14.85 -6.52
N TRP A 100 0.38 13.53 -6.27
CA TRP A 100 1.50 12.86 -5.65
C TRP A 100 2.81 13.13 -6.40
N LYS A 101 3.80 13.63 -5.68
CA LYS A 101 5.17 13.82 -6.17
C LYS A 101 6.08 12.90 -5.38
N HIS A 102 6.74 11.98 -6.07
CA HIS A 102 7.64 11.03 -5.41
C HIS A 102 8.95 11.72 -5.00
N GLN A 103 9.62 11.17 -3.99
CA GLN A 103 10.95 11.64 -3.60
C GLN A 103 12.06 10.92 -4.39
N GLY A 104 13.30 11.34 -4.18
CA GLY A 104 14.48 10.64 -4.68
C GLY A 104 14.60 9.22 -4.10
N LEU A 105 15.25 8.34 -4.85
CA LEU A 105 15.52 6.97 -4.41
C LEU A 105 16.89 6.90 -3.73
N ARG A 106 16.99 6.17 -2.62
CA ARG A 106 18.28 5.88 -1.99
C ARG A 106 18.94 4.72 -2.72
N GLU A 107 20.19 4.91 -3.12
CA GLU A 107 20.99 3.87 -3.78
C GLU A 107 21.80 3.08 -2.74
N ILE A 108 21.66 1.75 -2.77
CA ILE A 108 22.39 0.82 -1.90
C ILE A 108 23.14 -0.18 -2.79
N PRO A 109 24.49 -0.17 -2.81
CA PRO A 109 25.25 -1.14 -3.57
C PRO A 109 25.17 -2.52 -2.90
N ILE A 110 24.83 -3.54 -3.69
CA ILE A 110 24.81 -4.94 -3.27
C ILE A 110 25.89 -5.69 -4.06
N PRO A 111 26.90 -6.27 -3.39
CA PRO A 111 27.96 -6.99 -4.07
C PRO A 111 27.42 -8.28 -4.69
N LYS A 112 27.90 -8.61 -5.89
CA LYS A 112 27.71 -9.92 -6.53
C LYS A 112 28.94 -10.80 -6.30
N LYS A 113 28.81 -12.08 -6.64
CA LYS A 113 29.91 -13.06 -6.57
C LYS A 113 31.06 -12.75 -7.54
N ASP A 114 30.77 -12.07 -8.64
CA ASP A 114 31.73 -11.71 -9.70
C ASP A 114 32.53 -10.42 -9.40
N GLY A 115 32.38 -9.84 -8.21
CA GLY A 115 33.03 -8.57 -7.82
C GLY A 115 32.31 -7.31 -8.30
N THR A 116 31.33 -7.41 -9.21
CA THR A 116 30.50 -6.28 -9.63
C THR A 116 29.44 -5.93 -8.58
N LYS A 117 28.91 -4.71 -8.64
CA LYS A 117 27.85 -4.24 -7.73
C LYS A 117 26.54 -4.07 -8.49
N ARG A 118 25.43 -4.54 -7.94
CA ARG A 118 24.08 -4.12 -8.37
C ARG A 118 23.58 -3.02 -7.46
N ILE A 119 23.01 -1.95 -8.01
CA ILE A 119 22.42 -0.87 -7.22
C ILE A 119 20.96 -1.21 -6.89
N LEU A 120 20.64 -1.30 -5.60
CA LEU A 120 19.25 -1.34 -5.14
C LEU A 120 18.77 0.09 -4.92
N LYS A 121 17.70 0.48 -5.62
CA LYS A 121 17.05 1.77 -5.44
C LYS A 121 15.87 1.63 -4.48
N VAL A 122 15.94 2.30 -3.34
CA VAL A 122 14.95 2.20 -2.25
C VAL A 122 14.14 3.49 -2.15
N PRO A 123 12.81 3.44 -2.35
CA PRO A 123 11.93 4.59 -2.13
C PRO A 123 11.68 4.86 -0.65
N THR A 124 11.16 6.05 -0.34
CA THR A 124 10.65 6.39 1.00
C THR A 124 9.47 5.50 1.40
N ILE A 125 9.11 5.47 2.69
CA ILE A 125 7.91 4.74 3.13
C ILE A 125 6.64 5.30 2.46
N ALA A 126 6.57 6.62 2.32
CA ALA A 126 5.45 7.31 1.66
C ALA A 126 5.32 6.89 0.20
N ASP A 127 6.42 6.87 -0.55
CA ASP A 127 6.42 6.45 -1.96
C ASP A 127 6.05 4.97 -2.11
N ARG A 128 6.54 4.09 -1.22
CA ARG A 128 6.14 2.68 -1.22
C ARG A 128 4.65 2.52 -0.95
N ALA A 129 4.08 3.30 -0.01
CA ALA A 129 2.66 3.27 0.28
C ALA A 129 1.84 3.72 -0.95
N TRP A 130 2.26 4.80 -1.60
CA TRP A 130 1.65 5.27 -2.84
C TRP A 130 1.73 4.25 -3.97
N GLN A 131 2.91 3.64 -4.20
CA GLN A 131 3.08 2.56 -5.17
C GLN A 131 2.17 1.36 -4.88
N CYS A 132 2.03 0.96 -3.61
CA CYS A 132 1.12 -0.10 -3.21
C CYS A 132 -0.35 0.25 -3.48
N LEU A 133 -0.73 1.51 -3.27
CA LEU A 133 -2.08 2.00 -3.54
C LEU A 133 -2.39 2.02 -5.05
N VAL A 134 -1.45 2.49 -5.85
CA VAL A 134 -1.53 2.46 -7.33
C VAL A 134 -1.64 1.02 -7.83
N LYS A 135 -0.83 0.12 -7.26
CA LYS A 135 -0.91 -1.32 -7.56
C LYS A 135 -2.31 -1.88 -7.33
N TYR A 136 -2.93 -1.58 -6.19
CA TYR A 136 -4.31 -2.00 -5.91
C TYR A 136 -5.33 -1.53 -6.94
N ALA A 137 -5.12 -0.36 -7.54
CA ALA A 137 -5.99 0.19 -8.58
C ALA A 137 -5.73 -0.44 -9.97
N LEU A 138 -4.48 -0.76 -10.30
CA LEU A 138 -4.10 -1.19 -11.65
C LEU A 138 -4.15 -2.71 -11.88
N GLU A 139 -3.75 -3.53 -10.90
CA GLU A 139 -3.74 -5.00 -11.04
C GLU A 139 -5.10 -5.62 -11.43
N PRO A 140 -6.25 -5.16 -10.90
CA PRO A 140 -7.54 -5.75 -11.25
C PRO A 140 -7.90 -5.60 -12.72
N ALA A 141 -7.34 -4.60 -13.42
CA ALA A 141 -7.55 -4.43 -14.85
C ALA A 141 -6.82 -5.49 -15.69
N HIS A 142 -5.80 -6.14 -15.12
CA HIS A 142 -4.96 -7.13 -15.79
C HIS A 142 -5.27 -8.57 -15.35
N GLY A 143 -6.35 -8.79 -14.59
CA GLY A 143 -6.75 -10.11 -14.08
C GLY A 143 -5.90 -10.62 -12.91
N GLU A 144 -4.93 -9.84 -12.44
CA GLU A 144 -4.06 -10.19 -11.32
C GLU A 144 -4.71 -9.86 -9.97
N ASN A 145 -5.80 -10.55 -9.62
CA ASN A 145 -6.46 -10.33 -8.33
C ASN A 145 -6.27 -11.49 -7.34
N ARG A 146 -5.43 -12.48 -7.67
CA ARG A 146 -5.37 -13.77 -6.94
C ARG A 146 -4.44 -13.82 -5.73
N ARG A 147 -3.56 -12.84 -5.50
CA ARG A 147 -2.45 -13.01 -4.52
C ARG A 147 -2.36 -12.00 -3.38
N PHE A 148 -3.01 -10.84 -3.44
CA PHE A 148 -2.73 -9.76 -2.48
C PHE A 148 -3.73 -9.63 -1.32
N VAL A 149 -4.88 -10.31 -1.37
CA VAL A 149 -5.93 -10.13 -0.36
C VAL A 149 -6.64 -11.46 -0.08
N SER A 150 -5.90 -12.51 0.31
CA SER A 150 -6.53 -13.63 1.01
C SER A 150 -6.51 -13.35 2.51
N PRO A 151 -7.65 -13.40 3.22
CA PRO A 151 -7.70 -13.25 4.68
C PRO A 151 -6.91 -14.32 5.44
N ASP A 152 -6.52 -15.42 4.77
CA ASP A 152 -5.93 -16.62 5.39
C ASP A 152 -4.46 -16.89 5.04
N ALA A 153 -3.76 -15.98 4.36
CA ALA A 153 -2.38 -16.24 3.91
C ALA A 153 -1.30 -16.13 5.02
N THR A 154 -1.66 -16.24 6.30
CA THR A 154 -0.70 -16.30 7.43
C THR A 154 -0.46 -17.70 7.97
N SER A 155 -1.07 -18.75 7.41
CA SER A 155 -0.79 -20.13 7.78
C SER A 155 -0.41 -20.95 6.56
N LYS A 156 0.87 -20.92 6.20
CA LYS A 156 1.63 -21.98 5.51
C LYS A 156 3.01 -21.43 5.10
N LYS A 157 3.91 -21.39 6.08
CA LYS A 157 5.30 -21.79 5.90
C LYS A 157 5.67 -22.62 7.12
N LEU A 158 5.68 -23.93 6.92
CA LEU A 158 6.53 -24.87 7.66
C LEU A 158 7.99 -24.43 7.50
#